data_AF-M0AJD4-F1
#
_entry.id   AF-M0AJD4-F1
#
_cell.length_a   1.000
_cell.length_b   1.000
_cell.length_c   1.000
_cell.angle_alpha   90.00
_cell.angle_beta   90.00
_cell.angle_gamma   90.00
#
_symmetry.space_group_name_H-M   'P 1'
#
loop_
_entity.id
_entity.type
_entity.pdbx_description
1 polymer ?
#
loop_
_entity_poly.entity_id
_entity_poly.type
_entity_poly.pdbx_seq_one_letter_code
_entity_poly.pdbx_strand_id
1 'polypeptide(L)'
;MATSDTAPETEAVVEEYVLGVRIVATDAGERYRFEAPEHTEIVFDSPEDARRYADVYFDVNGFVEEGTGERGVPPEVVQAGKDTLATYLVTLPWADVNWVASFYGATPTEIERYLSWVRDRATEIRTQIADREVE
;
A
#
# COMPACT_ATOMS: atom_id res chain seq x y z
N MET A 1 30.69 -23.51 11.72
CA MET A 1 29.27 -23.40 12.11
C MET A 1 29.18 -22.31 13.15
N ALA A 2 28.74 -21.12 12.76
CA ALA A 2 28.33 -20.07 13.69
C ALA A 2 26.81 -20.07 13.65
N THR A 3 26.20 -20.52 14.74
CA THR A 3 24.76 -20.37 14.98
C THR A 3 24.54 -18.90 15.32
N SER A 4 24.06 -18.11 14.37
CA SER A 4 23.51 -16.79 14.67
C SER A 4 22.22 -17.00 15.44
N ASP A 5 22.23 -16.55 16.68
CA ASP A 5 21.10 -16.44 17.58
C ASP A 5 20.24 -15.27 17.06
N THR A 6 19.24 -15.58 16.22
CA THR A 6 18.26 -14.59 15.75
C THR A 6 17.37 -14.24 16.94
N ALA A 7 17.54 -13.05 17.51
CA ALA A 7 16.60 -12.50 18.47
C ALA A 7 15.18 -12.59 17.90
N PRO A 8 14.15 -12.91 18.69
CA PRO A 8 12.79 -13.04 18.17
C PRO A 8 12.37 -11.69 17.56
N GLU A 9 12.26 -11.65 16.24
CA GLU A 9 11.61 -10.57 15.52
C GLU A 9 10.22 -10.41 16.14
N THR A 10 10.02 -9.33 16.90
CA THR A 10 8.75 -9.07 17.56
C THR A 10 7.82 -8.47 16.52
N GLU A 11 7.18 -9.35 15.76
CA GLU A 11 6.18 -8.98 14.78
C GLU A 11 4.85 -8.71 15.47
N ALA A 12 4.21 -7.58 15.13
CA ALA A 12 2.90 -7.22 15.67
C ALA A 12 1.98 -6.79 14.53
N VAL A 13 0.77 -7.34 14.45
CA VAL A 13 -0.23 -6.90 13.47
C VAL A 13 -0.66 -5.48 13.82
N VAL A 14 -0.43 -4.54 12.90
CA VAL A 14 -0.83 -3.14 13.03
C VAL A 14 -2.27 -2.97 12.58
N GLU A 15 -2.59 -3.56 11.43
CA GLU A 15 -3.91 -3.54 10.81
C GLU A 15 -4.19 -4.86 10.11
N GLU A 16 -5.43 -5.32 10.23
CA GLU A 16 -5.94 -6.49 9.54
C GLU A 16 -7.15 -6.06 8.70
N TYR A 17 -7.19 -6.51 7.46
CA TYR A 17 -8.25 -6.24 6.51
C TYR A 17 -8.87 -7.56 6.04
N VAL A 18 -9.97 -7.45 5.30
CA VAL A 18 -10.61 -8.58 4.62
C VAL A 18 -9.67 -9.29 3.64
N LEU A 19 -10.03 -10.50 3.21
CA LEU A 19 -9.27 -11.31 2.24
C LEU A 19 -7.84 -11.68 2.69
N GLY A 20 -7.60 -11.72 4.01
CA GLY A 20 -6.29 -12.08 4.57
C GLY A 20 -5.19 -11.05 4.31
N VAL A 21 -5.56 -9.81 3.99
CA VAL A 21 -4.61 -8.69 3.81
C VAL A 21 -4.31 -8.06 5.16
N ARG A 22 -3.04 -7.80 5.46
CA ARG A 22 -2.63 -7.18 6.74
C ARG A 22 -1.36 -6.36 6.63
N ILE A 23 -1.18 -5.46 7.59
CA ILE A 23 0.06 -4.71 7.80
C ILE A 23 0.68 -5.17 9.12
N VAL A 24 1.92 -5.61 9.07
CA VAL A 24 2.68 -6.12 10.21
C VAL A 24 3.82 -5.16 10.52
N ALA A 25 3.91 -4.70 11.77
CA ALA A 25 5.08 -4.00 12.28
C ALA A 25 6.19 -5.01 12.55
N THR A 26 7.37 -4.71 12.02
CA THR A 26 8.61 -5.47 12.11
C THR A 26 9.69 -4.58 12.74
N ASP A 27 10.81 -5.17 13.17
CA ASP A 27 11.93 -4.42 13.77
C ASP A 27 11.52 -3.48 14.93
N ALA A 28 10.82 -4.03 15.93
CA ALA A 28 10.34 -3.26 17.09
C ALA A 28 9.43 -2.07 16.75
N GLY A 29 8.78 -2.08 15.58
CA GLY A 29 7.84 -1.03 15.16
C GLY A 29 8.45 0.04 14.24
N GLU A 30 9.65 -0.19 13.71
CA GLU A 30 10.32 0.75 12.79
C GLU A 30 9.99 0.50 11.31
N ARG A 31 9.52 -0.70 10.96
CA ARG A 31 9.19 -1.09 9.58
C ARG A 31 7.83 -1.74 9.47
N TYR A 32 7.14 -1.52 8.37
CA TYR A 32 5.77 -1.95 8.15
C TYR A 32 5.68 -2.83 6.91
N ARG A 33 5.47 -4.13 7.09
CA ARG A 33 5.33 -5.10 6.00
C ARG A 33 3.86 -5.21 5.59
N PHE A 34 3.59 -5.04 4.31
CA PHE A 34 2.28 -5.35 3.71
C PHE A 34 2.28 -6.80 3.23
N GLU A 35 1.28 -7.55 3.66
CA GLU A 35 1.10 -8.97 3.32
C GLU A 35 -0.29 -9.21 2.73
N ALA A 36 -0.36 -9.91 1.60
CA ALA A 36 -1.61 -10.40 1.02
C ALA A 36 -1.38 -11.77 0.35
N PRO A 37 -2.39 -12.67 0.31
CA PRO A 37 -2.20 -14.08 -0.07
C PRO A 37 -1.56 -14.34 -1.45
N GLU A 38 -1.76 -13.46 -2.43
CA GLU A 38 -1.23 -13.58 -3.80
C GLU A 38 -0.33 -12.39 -4.19
N HIS A 39 0.22 -11.69 -3.20
CA HIS A 39 1.05 -10.50 -3.41
C HIS A 39 2.46 -10.71 -2.87
N THR A 40 3.44 -10.13 -3.56
CA THR A 40 4.82 -10.14 -3.07
C THR A 40 4.92 -9.20 -1.89
N GLU A 41 5.47 -9.68 -0.78
CA GLU A 41 5.66 -8.88 0.42
C GLU A 41 6.51 -7.63 0.12
N ILE A 42 6.07 -6.50 0.65
CA ILE A 42 6.77 -5.22 0.52
C ILE A 42 6.81 -4.52 1.87
N VAL A 43 7.91 -3.82 2.16
CA VAL A 43 8.17 -3.17 3.44
C VAL A 43 8.26 -1.66 3.25
N PHE A 44 7.63 -0.93 4.16
CA PHE A 44 7.60 0.53 4.20
C PHE A 44 8.24 1.04 5.49
N ASP A 45 8.86 2.23 5.43
CA ASP A 45 9.40 2.92 6.59
C ASP A 45 8.32 3.69 7.39
N SER A 46 7.11 3.79 6.83
CA SER A 46 5.98 4.53 7.41
C SER A 46 4.71 3.65 7.43
N PRO A 47 3.95 3.66 8.54
CA PRO A 47 2.67 2.98 8.58
C PRO A 47 1.66 3.63 7.63
N GLU A 48 1.81 4.94 7.39
CA GLU A 48 0.91 5.68 6.50
C GLU A 48 1.11 5.27 5.04
N ASP A 49 2.35 5.01 4.63
CA ASP A 49 2.64 4.55 3.27
C ASP A 49 2.17 3.12 3.06
N ALA A 50 2.35 2.25 4.07
CA ALA A 50 1.79 0.90 4.04
C ALA A 50 0.25 0.90 3.93
N ARG A 51 -0.43 1.82 4.63
CA ARG A 51 -1.90 1.99 4.52
C ARG A 51 -2.32 2.48 3.14
N ARG A 52 -1.63 3.49 2.59
CA ARG A 52 -1.91 4.01 1.25
C ARG A 52 -1.71 2.92 0.20
N TYR A 53 -0.68 2.11 0.36
CA TYR A 53 -0.43 0.97 -0.51
C TYR A 53 -1.55 -0.07 -0.42
N ALA A 54 -2.01 -0.40 0.79
CA ALA A 54 -3.18 -1.25 1.00
C ALA A 54 -4.44 -0.65 0.36
N ASP A 55 -4.66 0.67 0.48
CA ASP A 55 -5.79 1.35 -0.15
C ASP A 55 -5.72 1.21 -1.69
N VAL A 56 -4.55 1.41 -2.31
CA VAL A 56 -4.36 1.15 -3.75
C VAL A 56 -4.66 -0.30 -4.10
N TYR A 57 -4.18 -1.25 -3.30
CA TYR A 57 -4.41 -2.67 -3.53
C TYR A 57 -5.91 -3.01 -3.57
N PHE A 58 -6.70 -2.49 -2.64
CA PHE A 58 -8.14 -2.68 -2.65
C PHE A 58 -8.83 -1.90 -3.78
N ASP A 59 -8.39 -0.67 -4.08
CA ASP A 59 -8.97 0.18 -5.13
C ASP A 59 -8.92 -0.47 -6.52
N VAL A 60 -7.86 -1.25 -6.80
CA VAL A 60 -7.68 -1.93 -8.09
C VAL A 60 -7.99 -3.43 -8.05
N ASN A 61 -8.51 -3.94 -6.92
CA ASN A 61 -8.78 -5.35 -6.72
C ASN A 61 -7.53 -6.25 -6.89
N GLY A 62 -6.40 -5.78 -6.35
CA GLY A 62 -5.10 -6.45 -6.39
C GLY A 62 -4.28 -6.12 -7.63
N PHE A 63 -2.95 -6.15 -7.47
CA PHE A 63 -2.00 -5.96 -8.56
C PHE A 63 -0.70 -6.72 -8.29
N VAL A 64 0.11 -6.89 -9.34
CA VAL A 64 1.37 -7.66 -9.29
C VAL A 64 2.56 -6.73 -9.50
N GLU A 65 3.47 -6.73 -8.53
CA GLU A 65 4.72 -5.96 -8.56
C GLU A 65 5.84 -6.65 -9.36
N GLU A 66 5.61 -7.86 -9.87
CA GLU A 66 6.63 -8.56 -10.67
C GLU A 66 7.05 -7.71 -11.89
N GLY A 67 8.34 -7.41 -11.98
CA GLY A 67 8.92 -6.63 -13.08
C GLY A 67 8.62 -5.13 -13.05
N THR A 68 8.02 -4.57 -11.99
CA THR A 68 7.86 -3.11 -11.84
C THR A 68 9.19 -2.38 -11.72
N GLY A 69 10.21 -2.99 -11.11
CA GLY A 69 11.57 -2.46 -11.08
C GLY A 69 12.20 -2.21 -12.46
N GLU A 70 11.72 -2.86 -13.52
CA GLU A 70 12.16 -2.66 -14.91
C GLU A 70 11.13 -1.88 -15.75
N ARG A 71 9.83 -2.10 -15.49
CA ARG A 71 8.72 -1.58 -16.30
C ARG A 71 8.08 -0.32 -15.74
N GLY A 72 8.42 0.07 -14.52
CA GLY A 72 7.81 1.16 -13.78
C GLY A 72 6.58 0.69 -12.98
N VAL A 73 5.41 1.25 -13.26
CA VAL A 73 4.20 1.06 -12.44
C VAL A 73 3.40 -0.17 -12.88
N PRO A 74 2.75 -0.92 -11.96
CA PRO A 74 1.81 -1.99 -12.33
C PRO A 74 0.75 -1.53 -13.35
N PRO A 75 0.44 -2.32 -14.40
CA PRO A 75 -0.58 -1.97 -15.38
C PRO A 75 -1.97 -1.70 -14.77
N GLU A 76 -2.34 -2.40 -13.71
CA GLU A 76 -3.63 -2.25 -13.01
C GLU A 76 -3.75 -0.86 -12.39
N VAL A 77 -2.68 -0.38 -11.75
CA VAL A 77 -2.59 0.95 -11.14
C VAL A 77 -2.68 2.04 -12.22
N VAL A 78 -2.01 1.86 -13.35
CA VAL A 78 -2.07 2.83 -14.47
C VAL A 78 -3.48 2.89 -15.06
N GLN A 79 -4.14 1.74 -15.21
CA GLN A 79 -5.49 1.64 -15.78
C GLN A 79 -6.58 2.21 -14.86
N ALA A 80 -6.37 2.15 -13.54
CA ALA A 80 -7.32 2.66 -12.56
C ALA A 80 -7.51 4.19 -12.62
N GLY A 81 -6.46 4.91 -13.02
CA GLY A 81 -6.53 6.34 -13.31
C GLY A 81 -5.57 7.20 -12.51
N LYS A 82 -5.72 8.52 -12.67
CA LYS A 82 -4.73 9.51 -12.21
C LYS A 82 -4.55 9.54 -10.70
N ASP A 83 -5.63 9.34 -9.96
CA ASP A 83 -5.68 9.44 -8.51
C ASP A 83 -5.09 8.20 -7.85
N THR A 84 -5.40 7.01 -8.39
CA THR A 84 -4.77 5.75 -7.98
C THR A 84 -3.28 5.74 -8.29
N LEU A 85 -2.89 6.18 -9.50
CA LEU A 85 -1.47 6.33 -9.85
C LEU A 85 -0.77 7.32 -8.93
N ALA A 86 -1.35 8.49 -8.65
CA ALA A 86 -0.77 9.45 -7.72
C ALA A 86 -0.58 8.86 -6.32
N THR A 87 -1.59 8.15 -5.83
CA THR A 87 -1.55 7.50 -4.51
C THR A 87 -0.47 6.43 -4.46
N TYR A 88 -0.37 5.58 -5.48
CA TYR A 88 0.72 4.60 -5.60
C TYR A 88 2.10 5.25 -5.60
N LEU A 89 2.29 6.31 -6.40
CA LEU A 89 3.58 7.00 -6.47
C LEU A 89 4.00 7.57 -5.12
N VAL A 90 3.07 8.11 -4.31
CA VAL A 90 3.36 8.60 -2.96
C VAL A 90 3.84 7.49 -2.01
N THR A 91 3.55 6.22 -2.29
CA THR A 91 4.06 5.09 -1.48
C THR A 91 5.52 4.72 -1.81
N LEU A 92 6.06 5.24 -2.92
CA LEU A 92 7.41 4.92 -3.33
C LEU A 92 8.44 5.74 -2.52
N PRO A 93 9.56 5.14 -2.08
CA PRO A 93 10.49 5.77 -1.13
C PRO A 93 11.17 7.04 -1.66
N TRP A 94 11.12 7.28 -2.96
CA TRP A 94 11.74 8.43 -3.62
C TRP A 94 10.75 9.54 -4.00
N ALA A 95 9.44 9.32 -3.84
CA ALA A 95 8.39 10.26 -4.27
C ALA A 95 7.57 10.75 -3.09
N ASP A 96 7.69 12.05 -2.80
CA ASP A 96 6.79 12.73 -1.87
C ASP A 96 5.62 13.42 -2.61
N VAL A 97 4.68 13.96 -1.84
CA VAL A 97 3.51 14.68 -2.36
C VAL A 97 3.91 15.86 -3.25
N ASN A 98 5.01 16.56 -2.94
CA ASN A 98 5.46 17.71 -3.73
C ASN A 98 6.03 17.28 -5.09
N TRP A 99 6.76 16.17 -5.11
CA TRP A 99 7.26 15.56 -6.33
C TRP A 99 6.09 15.11 -7.21
N VAL A 100 5.12 14.40 -6.63
CA VAL A 100 3.94 13.93 -7.37
C VAL A 100 3.12 15.12 -7.89
N ALA A 101 2.92 16.17 -7.08
CA ALA A 101 2.26 17.40 -7.52
C ALA A 101 2.97 18.02 -8.73
N SER A 102 4.30 18.09 -8.68
CA SER A 102 5.12 18.60 -9.79
C SER A 102 5.00 17.72 -11.04
N PHE A 103 5.00 16.39 -10.88
CA PHE A 103 4.82 15.43 -11.97
C PHE A 103 3.48 15.62 -12.70
N TYR A 104 2.40 15.87 -11.95
CA TYR A 104 1.07 16.11 -12.52
C TYR A 104 0.82 17.55 -12.97
N GLY A 105 1.74 18.49 -12.71
CA GLY A 105 1.49 19.92 -12.89
C GLY A 105 0.32 20.42 -12.02
N ALA A 106 0.19 19.86 -10.81
CA ALA A 106 -0.87 20.12 -9.84
C ALA A 106 -0.31 20.72 -8.55
N THR A 107 -1.20 21.11 -7.63
CA THR A 107 -0.83 21.54 -6.27
C THR A 107 -0.77 20.36 -5.31
N PRO A 108 0.03 20.43 -4.22
CA PRO A 108 0.03 19.39 -3.18
C PRO A 108 -1.37 19.08 -2.63
N THR A 109 -2.21 20.10 -2.43
CA THR A 109 -3.59 19.94 -1.98
C THR A 109 -4.47 19.15 -2.97
N GLU A 110 -4.21 19.24 -4.28
CA GLU A 110 -4.90 18.41 -5.26
C GLU A 110 -4.48 16.94 -5.16
N ILE A 111 -3.20 16.67 -4.87
CA ILE A 111 -2.69 15.31 -4.64
C ILE A 111 -3.25 14.73 -3.34
N GLU A 112 -3.28 15.51 -2.26
CA GLU A 112 -3.94 15.12 -0.98
C GLU A 112 -5.41 14.74 -1.19
N ARG A 113 -6.11 15.43 -2.10
CA ARG A 113 -7.48 15.09 -2.46
C ARG A 113 -7.57 13.77 -3.22
N TYR A 114 -6.62 13.46 -4.11
CA TYR A 114 -6.55 12.15 -4.77
C TYR A 114 -6.34 11.02 -3.77
N LEU A 115 -5.41 11.21 -2.82
CA LEU A 115 -5.16 10.28 -1.73
C LEU A 115 -6.43 10.01 -0.91
N SER A 116 -7.21 11.05 -0.61
CA SER A 116 -8.49 10.88 0.10
C SER A 116 -9.52 10.06 -0.68
N TRP A 117 -9.64 10.28 -2.00
CA TRP A 117 -10.61 9.57 -2.82
C TRP A 117 -10.30 8.08 -2.93
N VAL A 118 -9.01 7.72 -3.10
CA VAL A 118 -8.59 6.33 -3.14
C VAL A 118 -8.86 5.65 -1.80
N ARG A 119 -8.54 6.31 -0.69
CA ARG A 119 -8.85 5.81 0.65
C ARG A 119 -10.35 5.58 0.87
N ASP A 120 -11.18 6.53 0.44
CA ASP A 120 -12.64 6.43 0.58
C ASP A 120 -13.17 5.22 -0.21
N ARG A 121 -12.75 5.04 -1.46
CA ARG A 121 -13.12 3.88 -2.29
C ARG A 121 -12.64 2.56 -1.69
N ALA A 122 -11.38 2.49 -1.25
CA ALA A 122 -10.84 1.30 -0.60
C ALA A 122 -11.60 0.95 0.68
N THR A 123 -12.01 1.95 1.46
CA THR A 123 -12.82 1.76 2.67
C THR A 123 -14.21 1.23 2.33
N GLU A 124 -14.84 1.77 1.31
CA GLU A 124 -16.14 1.29 0.81
C GLU A 124 -16.04 -0.17 0.34
N ILE A 125 -15.04 -0.51 -0.48
CA ILE A 125 -14.79 -1.87 -0.98
C ILE A 125 -14.61 -2.86 0.19
N ARG A 126 -13.73 -2.53 1.16
CA ARG A 126 -13.49 -3.38 2.33
C ARG A 126 -14.76 -3.59 3.15
N THR A 127 -15.57 -2.55 3.33
CA THR A 127 -16.84 -2.63 4.06
C THR A 127 -17.83 -3.55 3.34
N GLN A 128 -17.98 -3.38 2.02
CA GLN A 128 -18.88 -4.23 1.22
C GLN A 128 -18.47 -5.70 1.22
N ILE A 129 -17.16 -6.00 1.25
CA ILE A 129 -16.67 -7.38 1.35
C ILE A 129 -16.99 -7.95 2.73
N ALA A 130 -16.68 -7.21 3.81
CA ALA A 130 -16.94 -7.65 5.17
C ALA A 130 -18.43 -7.95 5.40
N ASP A 131 -19.32 -7.10 4.88
CA ASP A 131 -20.76 -7.30 4.99
C ASP A 131 -21.24 -8.57 4.27
N ARG A 132 -20.59 -8.95 3.15
CA ARG A 132 -20.91 -10.18 2.40
C ARG A 132 -20.38 -11.45 3.04
N GLU A 133 -19.32 -11.37 3.85
CA GLU A 133 -18.77 -12.53 4.57
C GLU A 133 -19.61 -12.92 5.81
N VAL A 134 -20.48 -12.01 6.28
CA VAL A 134 -21.34 -12.21 7.46
C VAL A 134 -22.72 -12.79 7.10
N GLU A 135 -23.13 -12.75 5.82
CA GLU A 135 -24.38 -13.34 5.30
C GLU A 135 -24.25 -14.84 4.97
#